data_AF-A0A1H9X343-F1
#
_entry.id   AF-A0A1H9X343-F1
#
_cell.length_a   1.000
_cell.length_b   1.000
_cell.length_c   1.000
_cell.angle_alpha   90.00
_cell.angle_beta   90.00
_cell.angle_gamma   90.00
#
_symmetry.space_group_name_H-M   'P 1'
#
loop_
_entity.id
_entity.type
_entity.pdbx_description
1 polymer ?
#
loop_
_entity_poly.entity_id
_entity_poly.type
_entity_poly.pdbx_seq_one_letter_code
_entity_poly.pdbx_strand_id
1 'polypeptide(L)'
;MSTKSGIGCTGDMLEPVESPPSDGTTFADRPLWTSRDTAAGVAAIALLVTAVCLSTVVRPSPPLHDVALFAHLGFLVLGFGAVLVADYFFVLWVLGRATFAEAVAHTARLHPLIWSGLLGLVASGTLLRPDLSSGATALKLVLVTTLTLNGIQATALGRRMSTLDGPPPVPLLLWGAATSALSQLCWWGAVVIGYLNTTR
;
A
#
# COMPACT_ATOMS: atom_id res chain seq x y z
N MET A 1 34.46 3.45 79.77
CA MET A 1 33.08 2.93 79.63
C MET A 1 32.68 3.17 78.17
N SER A 2 32.76 2.17 77.28
CA SER A 2 31.70 1.18 76.97
C SER A 2 30.44 1.87 76.43
N THR A 3 29.84 1.58 75.25
CA THR A 3 29.92 0.45 74.32
C THR A 3 29.11 0.76 73.02
N LYS A 4 29.63 0.31 71.86
CA LYS A 4 29.04 -0.35 70.66
C LYS A 4 27.68 0.03 69.98
N SER A 5 27.74 -0.17 68.65
CA SER A 5 26.74 -0.69 67.66
C SER A 5 26.05 0.39 66.81
N GLY A 6 26.14 0.46 65.48
CA GLY A 6 26.34 -0.54 64.43
C GLY A 6 25.00 -0.86 63.78
N ILE A 7 24.78 -0.44 62.52
CA ILE A 7 23.77 -0.83 61.47
C ILE A 7 23.91 0.25 60.37
N GLY A 8 24.05 0.03 59.07
CA GLY A 8 24.04 -1.15 58.23
C GLY A 8 24.01 -0.63 56.78
N CYS A 9 24.97 -1.04 55.95
CA CYS A 9 24.99 -0.75 54.52
C CYS A 9 23.73 -1.34 53.86
N THR A 10 22.89 -0.50 53.26
CA THR A 10 21.92 -0.93 52.26
C THR A 10 22.36 -0.32 50.94
N GLY A 11 23.24 -1.07 50.25
CA GLY A 11 23.40 -0.90 48.83
C GLY A 11 22.09 -1.33 48.19
N ASP A 12 21.40 -0.40 47.54
CA ASP A 12 20.38 -0.72 46.57
C ASP A 12 21.02 -1.64 45.53
N MET A 13 20.71 -2.94 45.66
CA MET A 13 20.80 -3.87 44.54
C MET A 13 19.84 -3.34 43.49
N LEU A 14 20.39 -2.60 42.52
CA LEU A 14 19.80 -2.51 41.20
C LEU A 14 19.70 -3.94 40.69
N GLU A 15 18.51 -4.54 40.84
CA GLU A 15 18.10 -5.73 40.10
C GLU A 15 18.51 -5.50 38.64
N PRO A 16 19.30 -6.41 38.02
CA PRO A 16 19.54 -6.34 36.60
C PRO A 16 18.18 -6.38 35.92
N VAL A 17 17.81 -5.31 35.21
CA VAL A 17 16.67 -5.36 34.30
C VAL A 17 16.98 -6.49 33.32
N GLU A 18 16.34 -7.63 33.53
CA GLU A 18 16.44 -8.79 32.66
C GLU A 18 15.92 -8.33 31.30
N SER A 19 16.85 -8.02 30.40
CA SER A 19 16.53 -7.68 29.02
C SER A 19 15.71 -8.84 28.45
N PRO A 20 14.53 -8.58 27.87
CA PRO A 20 13.70 -9.64 27.33
C PRO A 20 14.53 -10.48 26.36
N PRO A 21 14.34 -11.81 26.33
CA PRO A 21 15.10 -12.68 25.46
C PRO A 21 15.02 -12.12 24.04
N SER A 22 16.19 -11.83 23.46
CA SER A 22 16.29 -11.46 22.05
C SER A 22 15.91 -12.70 21.25
N ASP A 23 14.62 -12.87 21.02
CA ASP A 23 14.09 -13.87 20.12
C ASP A 23 14.78 -13.62 18.78
N GLY A 24 15.76 -14.47 18.42
CA GLY A 24 16.80 -14.22 17.42
C GLY A 24 16.30 -13.95 16.00
N THR A 25 14.99 -13.78 15.83
CA THR A 25 14.34 -13.19 14.69
C THR A 25 14.79 -11.74 14.50
N THR A 26 15.60 -11.54 13.47
CA THR A 26 15.88 -10.20 12.96
C THR A 26 14.57 -9.55 12.51
N PHE A 27 14.50 -8.21 12.49
CA PHE A 27 13.33 -7.49 11.95
C PHE A 27 12.97 -7.93 10.51
N ALA A 28 13.97 -8.46 9.78
CA ALA A 28 13.84 -9.07 8.45
C ALA A 28 13.08 -10.41 8.43
N ASP A 29 13.06 -11.16 9.54
CA ASP A 29 12.48 -12.50 9.62
C ASP A 29 10.97 -12.50 9.91
N ARG A 30 10.39 -11.33 10.24
CA ARG A 30 8.97 -11.21 10.51
C ARG A 30 8.16 -11.20 9.20
N PRO A 31 7.23 -12.16 9.00
CA PRO A 31 6.49 -12.32 7.75
C PRO A 31 5.78 -11.02 7.40
N LEU A 32 6.03 -10.46 6.20
CA LEU A 32 5.50 -9.16 5.75
C LEU A 32 3.97 -9.08 5.82
N TRP A 33 3.31 -10.22 5.61
CA TRP A 33 1.86 -10.36 5.58
C TRP A 33 1.33 -10.91 6.90
N THR A 34 0.38 -10.21 7.48
CA THR A 34 -0.44 -10.75 8.58
C THR A 34 -1.63 -11.52 8.00
N SER A 35 -2.29 -12.35 8.81
CA SER A 35 -3.53 -13.04 8.38
C SER A 35 -4.61 -12.06 7.88
N ARG A 36 -4.62 -10.83 8.41
CA ARG A 36 -5.52 -9.76 7.96
C ARG A 36 -5.18 -9.30 6.54
N ASP A 37 -3.89 -9.15 6.22
CA ASP A 37 -3.45 -8.73 4.89
C ASP A 37 -3.71 -9.82 3.86
N THR A 38 -3.52 -11.10 4.24
CA THR A 38 -3.89 -12.24 3.40
C THR A 38 -5.38 -12.29 3.11
N ALA A 39 -6.22 -12.11 4.15
CA ALA A 39 -7.67 -12.06 3.98
C ALA A 39 -8.10 -10.89 3.07
N ALA A 40 -7.48 -9.71 3.22
CA ALA A 40 -7.70 -8.57 2.34
C ALA A 40 -7.29 -8.87 0.89
N GLY A 41 -6.15 -9.56 0.68
CA GLY A 41 -5.69 -9.98 -0.64
C GLY A 41 -6.67 -10.92 -1.33
N VAL A 42 -7.15 -11.94 -0.61
CA VAL A 42 -8.17 -12.88 -1.12
C VAL A 42 -9.47 -12.16 -1.46
N ALA A 43 -9.95 -11.29 -0.56
CA ALA A 43 -11.17 -10.50 -0.80
C ALA A 43 -11.02 -9.56 -2.01
N ALA A 44 -9.86 -8.92 -2.17
CA ALA A 44 -9.58 -8.04 -3.31
C ALA A 44 -9.55 -8.81 -4.63
N ILE A 45 -8.92 -9.99 -4.67
CA ILE A 45 -8.94 -10.86 -5.85
C ILE A 45 -10.37 -11.31 -6.16
N ALA A 46 -11.13 -11.74 -5.15
CA ALA A 46 -12.52 -12.14 -5.33
C ALA A 46 -13.38 -11.00 -5.88
N LEU A 47 -13.16 -9.76 -5.42
CA LEU A 47 -13.84 -8.57 -5.93
C LEU A 47 -13.48 -8.28 -7.39
N LEU A 48 -12.20 -8.36 -7.75
CA LEU A 48 -11.74 -8.18 -9.14
C LEU A 48 -12.34 -9.24 -10.07
N VAL A 49 -12.32 -10.51 -9.66
CA VAL A 49 -12.96 -11.60 -10.42
C VAL A 49 -14.45 -11.35 -10.57
N THR A 50 -15.14 -10.95 -9.50
CA THR A 50 -16.57 -10.61 -9.52
C THR A 50 -16.84 -9.46 -10.48
N ALA A 51 -16.01 -8.42 -10.47
CA ALA A 51 -16.13 -7.28 -11.37
C ALA A 51 -15.95 -7.70 -12.85
N VAL A 52 -14.97 -8.57 -13.14
CA VAL A 52 -14.77 -9.13 -14.49
C VAL A 52 -15.98 -9.97 -14.91
N CYS A 53 -16.48 -10.87 -14.06
CA CYS A 53 -17.67 -11.66 -14.34
C CYS A 53 -18.91 -10.76 -14.54
N LEU A 54 -19.07 -9.71 -13.75
CA LEU A 54 -20.17 -8.76 -13.90
C LEU A 54 -20.09 -8.03 -15.26
N SER A 55 -18.88 -7.70 -15.70
CA SER A 55 -18.66 -7.04 -16.98
C SER A 55 -19.07 -7.88 -18.21
N THR A 56 -19.15 -9.21 -18.08
CA THR A 56 -19.57 -10.10 -19.18
C THR A 56 -21.09 -10.24 -19.28
N VAL A 57 -21.81 -9.99 -18.19
CA VAL A 57 -23.28 -10.10 -18.14
C VAL A 57 -23.98 -8.76 -18.33
N VAL A 58 -23.35 -7.65 -17.91
CA VAL A 58 -23.94 -6.31 -18.02
C VAL A 58 -23.82 -5.79 -19.45
N ARG A 59 -24.92 -5.25 -20.00
CA ARG A 59 -24.95 -4.58 -21.31
C ARG A 59 -25.32 -3.10 -21.13
N PRO A 60 -24.32 -2.22 -20.93
CA PRO A 60 -24.51 -0.78 -20.77
C PRO A 60 -25.26 -0.16 -21.96
N SER A 61 -26.26 0.70 -21.71
CA SER A 61 -26.76 1.59 -22.75
C SER A 61 -25.69 2.64 -23.10
N PRO A 62 -25.71 3.24 -24.31
CA PRO A 62 -24.73 4.26 -24.70
C PRO A 62 -24.53 5.41 -23.68
N PRO A 63 -25.58 6.05 -23.13
CA PRO A 63 -25.36 7.13 -22.15
C PRO A 63 -24.75 6.62 -20.84
N LEU A 64 -25.05 5.38 -20.44
CA LEU A 64 -24.48 4.78 -19.23
C LEU A 64 -23.00 4.45 -19.43
N HIS A 65 -22.61 4.05 -20.64
CA HIS A 65 -21.21 3.85 -21.01
C HIS A 65 -20.41 5.17 -20.90
N ASP A 66 -20.93 6.28 -21.41
CA ASP A 66 -20.22 7.57 -21.37
C ASP A 66 -20.06 8.10 -19.94
N VAL A 67 -21.11 7.98 -19.12
CA VAL A 67 -21.04 8.30 -17.69
C VAL A 67 -20.01 7.41 -16.98
N ALA A 68 -20.00 6.10 -17.28
CA ALA A 68 -19.03 5.18 -16.72
C ALA A 68 -17.59 5.54 -17.13
N LEU A 69 -17.37 5.95 -18.39
CA LEU A 69 -16.06 6.38 -18.87
C LEU A 69 -15.59 7.65 -18.17
N PHE A 70 -16.46 8.65 -18.04
CA PHE A 70 -16.16 9.87 -17.31
C PHE A 70 -15.81 9.57 -15.84
N ALA A 71 -16.65 8.75 -15.17
CA ALA A 71 -16.38 8.32 -13.80
C ALA A 71 -15.06 7.55 -13.70
N HIS A 72 -14.77 6.66 -14.64
CA HIS A 72 -13.51 5.89 -14.68
C HIS A 72 -12.30 6.82 -14.75
N LEU A 73 -12.32 7.83 -15.62
CA LEU A 73 -11.25 8.84 -15.71
C LEU A 73 -11.17 9.69 -14.43
N GLY A 74 -12.29 10.06 -13.83
CA GLY A 74 -12.31 10.77 -12.55
C GLY A 74 -11.67 9.97 -11.42
N PHE A 75 -11.97 8.68 -11.32
CA PHE A 75 -11.35 7.78 -10.34
C PHE A 75 -9.89 7.46 -10.64
N LEU A 76 -9.49 7.46 -11.93
CA LEU A 76 -8.08 7.42 -12.33
C LEU A 76 -7.33 8.62 -11.75
N VAL A 77 -7.85 9.83 -11.97
CA VAL A 77 -7.25 11.06 -11.43
C VAL A 77 -7.21 11.03 -9.91
N LEU A 78 -8.28 10.60 -9.25
CA LEU A 78 -8.35 10.53 -7.79
C LEU A 78 -7.31 9.54 -7.23
N GLY A 79 -7.31 8.31 -7.72
CA GLY A 79 -6.45 7.24 -7.21
C GLY A 79 -4.99 7.44 -7.60
N PHE A 80 -4.72 7.59 -8.90
CA PHE A 80 -3.36 7.75 -9.40
C PHE A 80 -2.76 9.10 -8.99
N GLY A 81 -3.55 10.17 -8.99
CA GLY A 81 -3.12 11.47 -8.48
C GLY A 81 -2.69 11.40 -7.02
N ALA A 82 -3.44 10.68 -6.17
CA ALA A 82 -3.03 10.48 -4.78
C ALA A 82 -1.71 9.69 -4.65
N VAL A 83 -1.46 8.71 -5.53
CA VAL A 83 -0.16 8.00 -5.58
C VAL A 83 0.98 8.94 -5.97
N LEU A 84 0.79 9.79 -6.99
CA LEU A 84 1.81 10.77 -7.39
C LEU A 84 2.13 11.78 -6.28
N VAL A 85 1.11 12.22 -5.53
CA VAL A 85 1.31 13.09 -4.37
C VAL A 85 2.05 12.36 -3.24
N ALA A 86 1.75 11.09 -3.00
CA ALA A 86 2.49 10.29 -2.01
C ALA A 86 3.98 10.17 -2.39
N ASP A 87 4.28 9.81 -3.64
CA ASP A 87 5.66 9.72 -4.13
C ASP A 87 6.38 11.07 -4.06
N TYR A 88 5.69 12.18 -4.33
CA TYR A 88 6.23 13.52 -4.17
C TYR A 88 6.70 13.81 -2.73
N PHE A 89 5.95 13.38 -1.70
CA PHE A 89 6.38 13.55 -0.32
C PHE A 89 7.65 12.74 0.01
N PHE A 90 7.78 11.53 -0.54
CA PHE A 90 9.02 10.75 -0.39
C PHE A 90 10.19 11.39 -1.14
N VAL A 91 9.96 12.00 -2.31
CA VAL A 91 10.99 12.79 -3.01
C VAL A 91 11.43 13.99 -2.16
N LEU A 92 10.49 14.73 -1.56
CA LEU A 92 10.83 15.85 -0.67
C LEU A 92 11.69 15.40 0.53
N TRP A 93 11.38 14.23 1.10
CA TRP A 93 12.18 13.65 2.16
C TRP A 93 13.60 13.29 1.68
N VAL A 94 13.75 12.64 0.52
CA VAL A 94 15.06 12.32 -0.07
C VAL A 94 15.89 13.59 -0.34
N LEU A 95 15.24 14.69 -0.73
CA LEU A 95 15.88 15.98 -0.92
C LEU A 95 16.19 16.73 0.39
N GLY A 96 15.91 16.14 1.55
CA GLY A 96 16.11 16.76 2.87
C GLY A 96 15.15 17.92 3.17
N ARG A 97 14.05 18.03 2.43
CA ARG A 97 13.05 19.11 2.56
C ARG A 97 11.85 18.73 3.44
N ALA A 98 11.76 17.48 3.86
CA ALA A 98 10.76 16.96 4.78
C ALA A 98 11.39 15.84 5.62
N THR A 99 10.82 15.56 6.78
CA THR A 99 11.21 14.41 7.60
C THR A 99 10.55 13.14 7.08
N PHE A 100 11.14 11.98 7.41
CA PHE A 100 10.55 10.68 7.06
C PHE A 100 9.16 10.49 7.69
N ALA A 101 9.02 10.92 8.95
CA ALA A 101 7.76 10.86 9.68
C ALA A 101 6.66 11.68 8.99
N GLU A 102 6.97 12.89 8.50
CA GLU A 102 6.04 13.69 7.72
C GLU A 102 5.63 12.99 6.42
N ALA A 103 6.61 12.46 5.66
CA ALA A 103 6.33 11.76 4.40
C ALA A 103 5.40 10.54 4.60
N VAL A 104 5.64 9.74 5.64
CA VAL A 104 4.80 8.60 6.01
C VAL A 104 3.41 9.06 6.48
N ALA A 105 3.33 10.08 7.32
CA ALA A 105 2.06 10.59 7.84
C ALA A 105 1.17 11.20 6.73
N HIS A 106 1.75 11.93 5.78
CA HIS A 106 1.03 12.46 4.63
C HIS A 106 0.55 11.34 3.71
N THR A 107 1.41 10.36 3.41
CA THR A 107 1.04 9.19 2.60
C THR A 107 -0.09 8.39 3.26
N ALA A 108 -0.06 8.22 4.58
CA ALA A 108 -1.11 7.52 5.32
C ALA A 108 -2.50 8.15 5.13
N ARG A 109 -2.57 9.49 5.03
CA ARG A 109 -3.81 10.24 4.79
C ARG A 109 -4.31 10.14 3.34
N LEU A 110 -3.44 9.76 2.40
CA LEU A 110 -3.78 9.59 0.98
C LEU A 110 -4.31 8.19 0.67
N HIS A 111 -4.02 7.17 1.50
CA HIS A 111 -4.52 5.81 1.28
C HIS A 111 -6.05 5.73 1.04
N PRO A 112 -6.92 6.43 1.79
CA PRO A 112 -8.36 6.43 1.51
C PRO A 112 -8.70 6.90 0.09
N LEU A 113 -7.98 7.91 -0.44
CA LEU A 113 -8.17 8.40 -1.80
C LEU A 113 -7.67 7.38 -2.83
N ILE A 114 -6.52 6.76 -2.59
CA ILE A 114 -5.95 5.70 -3.45
C ILE A 114 -6.94 4.54 -3.57
N TRP A 115 -7.44 4.05 -2.42
CA TRP A 115 -8.39 2.93 -2.38
C TRP A 115 -9.75 3.29 -2.97
N SER A 116 -10.23 4.51 -2.73
CA SER A 116 -11.48 5.00 -3.32
C SER A 116 -11.38 5.14 -4.84
N GLY A 117 -10.25 5.65 -5.34
CA GLY A 117 -9.94 5.69 -6.77
C GLY A 117 -9.88 4.28 -7.37
N LEU A 118 -9.18 3.35 -6.73
CA LEU A 118 -9.08 1.97 -7.21
C LEU A 118 -10.44 1.25 -7.24
N LEU A 119 -11.24 1.38 -6.16
CA LEU A 119 -12.58 0.80 -6.11
C LEU A 119 -13.50 1.40 -7.19
N GLY A 120 -13.45 2.72 -7.35
CA GLY A 120 -14.20 3.42 -8.39
C GLY A 120 -13.79 3.01 -9.80
N LEU A 121 -12.49 2.80 -10.05
CA LEU A 121 -11.97 2.28 -11.32
C LEU A 121 -12.48 0.87 -11.62
N VAL A 122 -12.45 -0.02 -10.62
CA VAL A 122 -12.96 -1.39 -10.77
C VAL A 122 -14.46 -1.37 -11.04
N ALA A 123 -15.24 -0.62 -10.25
CA ALA A 123 -16.68 -0.53 -10.38
C ALA A 123 -17.10 0.06 -11.74
N SER A 124 -16.55 1.23 -12.12
CA SER A 124 -16.83 1.87 -13.41
C SER A 124 -16.34 1.01 -14.59
N GLY A 125 -15.21 0.31 -14.44
CA GLY A 125 -14.67 -0.58 -15.47
C GLY A 125 -15.58 -1.74 -15.84
N THR A 126 -16.45 -2.20 -14.92
CA THR A 126 -17.46 -3.23 -15.24
C THR A 126 -18.45 -2.79 -16.32
N LEU A 127 -18.64 -1.49 -16.48
CA LEU A 127 -19.57 -0.88 -17.43
C LEU A 127 -18.91 -0.46 -18.74
N LEU A 128 -17.61 -0.71 -18.92
CA LEU A 128 -16.86 -0.33 -20.12
C LEU A 128 -16.70 -1.47 -21.14
N ARG A 129 -17.38 -2.61 -20.92
CA ARG A 129 -17.34 -3.82 -21.78
C ARG A 129 -15.92 -4.19 -22.23
N PRO A 130 -15.06 -4.68 -21.32
CA PRO A 130 -13.72 -5.10 -21.68
C PRO A 130 -13.76 -6.25 -22.70
N ASP A 131 -12.98 -6.14 -23.77
CA ASP A 131 -12.73 -7.27 -24.66
C ASP A 131 -11.74 -8.23 -24.00
N LEU A 132 -12.26 -9.28 -23.37
CA LEU A 132 -11.47 -10.29 -22.66
C LEU A 132 -10.68 -11.23 -23.60
N SER A 133 -10.96 -11.22 -24.91
CA SER A 133 -10.20 -11.98 -25.89
C SER A 133 -8.87 -11.30 -26.27
N SER A 134 -8.77 -9.99 -26.00
CA SER A 134 -7.57 -9.20 -26.27
C SER A 134 -6.49 -9.42 -25.21
N GLY A 135 -5.28 -9.76 -25.68
CA GLY A 135 -4.09 -9.85 -24.82
C GLY A 135 -3.77 -8.54 -24.09
N ALA A 136 -4.15 -7.40 -24.64
CA ALA A 136 -3.98 -6.10 -23.99
C ALA A 136 -4.90 -5.95 -22.76
N THR A 137 -6.16 -6.36 -22.87
CA THR A 137 -7.08 -6.39 -21.72
C THR A 137 -6.60 -7.35 -20.64
N ALA A 138 -6.12 -8.54 -21.02
CA ALA A 138 -5.55 -9.49 -20.08
C ALA A 138 -4.34 -8.90 -19.33
N LEU A 139 -3.41 -8.25 -20.05
CA LEU A 139 -2.28 -7.57 -19.44
C LEU A 139 -2.72 -6.44 -18.49
N LYS A 140 -3.71 -5.64 -18.87
CA LYS A 140 -4.28 -4.59 -17.99
C LYS A 140 -4.84 -5.19 -16.71
N LEU A 141 -5.57 -6.30 -16.78
CA LEU A 141 -6.12 -6.98 -15.60
C LEU A 141 -5.02 -7.54 -14.69
N VAL A 142 -3.95 -8.10 -15.26
CA VAL A 142 -2.77 -8.52 -14.49
C VAL A 142 -2.14 -7.33 -13.78
N LEU A 143 -1.90 -6.21 -14.47
CA LEU A 143 -1.34 -5.00 -13.86
C LEU A 143 -2.22 -4.46 -12.73
N VAL A 144 -3.55 -4.41 -12.90
CA VAL A 144 -4.47 -3.96 -11.85
C VAL A 144 -4.48 -4.93 -10.66
N THR A 145 -4.40 -6.23 -10.91
CA THR A 145 -4.32 -7.24 -9.83
C THR A 145 -3.01 -7.10 -9.05
N THR A 146 -1.87 -7.02 -9.75
CA THR A 146 -0.56 -6.79 -9.15
C THR A 146 -0.54 -5.48 -8.37
N LEU A 147 -1.09 -4.40 -8.92
CA LEU A 147 -1.22 -3.11 -8.24
C LEU A 147 -2.01 -3.22 -6.94
N THR A 148 -3.13 -3.94 -6.97
CA THR A 148 -4.01 -4.11 -5.80
C THR A 148 -3.30 -4.87 -4.68
N LEU A 149 -2.63 -5.98 -5.02
CA LEU A 149 -1.86 -6.75 -4.05
C LEU A 149 -0.67 -5.96 -3.50
N ASN A 150 0.02 -5.22 -4.37
CA ASN A 150 1.11 -4.33 -3.97
C ASN A 150 0.61 -3.20 -3.06
N GLY A 151 -0.60 -2.67 -3.27
CA GLY A 151 -1.22 -1.68 -2.39
C GLY A 151 -1.54 -2.20 -0.98
N ILE A 152 -1.94 -3.48 -0.87
CA ILE A 152 -2.13 -4.15 0.43
C ILE A 152 -0.78 -4.29 1.13
N GLN A 153 0.25 -4.77 0.40
CA GLN A 153 1.61 -4.84 0.93
C GLN A 153 2.14 -3.46 1.35
N ALA A 154 1.91 -2.42 0.55
CA ALA A 154 2.30 -1.05 0.84
C ALA A 154 1.63 -0.52 2.12
N THR A 155 0.35 -0.83 2.31
CA THR A 155 -0.38 -0.47 3.54
C THR A 155 0.23 -1.19 4.75
N ALA A 156 0.54 -2.48 4.63
CA ALA A 156 1.19 -3.24 5.70
C ALA A 156 2.59 -2.70 6.02
N LEU A 157 3.36 -2.35 4.99
CA LEU A 157 4.68 -1.75 5.10
C LEU A 157 4.62 -0.37 5.77
N GLY A 158 3.69 0.48 5.38
CA GLY A 158 3.47 1.80 5.97
C GLY A 158 3.11 1.72 7.46
N ARG A 159 2.26 0.76 7.85
CA ARG A 159 1.98 0.50 9.27
C ARG A 159 3.24 0.14 10.05
N ARG A 160 4.12 -0.72 9.49
CA ARG A 160 5.40 -1.06 10.13
C ARG A 160 6.32 0.14 10.26
N MET A 161 6.44 0.93 9.19
CA MET A 161 7.26 2.15 9.21
C MET A 161 6.76 3.16 10.24
N SER A 162 5.44 3.27 10.45
CA SER A 162 4.86 4.17 11.46
C SER A 162 5.10 3.74 12.92
N THR A 163 5.52 2.49 13.14
CA THR A 163 5.84 1.97 14.48
C THR A 163 7.33 2.05 14.83
N LEU A 164 8.17 2.58 13.92
CA LEU A 164 9.60 2.69 14.16
C LEU A 164 9.93 4.00 14.90
N ASP A 165 10.61 3.86 16.04
CA ASP A 165 11.22 4.99 16.75
C ASP A 165 12.65 5.20 16.22
N GLY A 166 12.80 6.06 15.21
CA GLY A 166 14.10 6.43 14.63
C GLY A 166 14.21 6.26 13.12
N PRO A 167 15.42 6.38 12.54
CA PRO A 167 15.62 6.27 11.11
C PRO A 167 15.28 4.84 10.62
N PRO A 168 14.52 4.71 9.52
CA PRO A 168 14.13 3.41 9.01
C PRO A 168 15.35 2.62 8.52
N PRO A 169 15.41 1.30 8.76
CA PRO A 169 16.51 0.48 8.30
C PRO A 169 16.55 0.41 6.76
N VAL A 170 17.75 0.40 6.17
CA VAL A 170 17.97 0.43 4.71
C VAL A 170 17.17 -0.65 3.95
N PRO A 171 17.11 -1.92 4.40
CA PRO A 171 16.29 -2.94 3.71
C PRO A 171 14.82 -2.55 3.60
N LEU A 172 14.25 -1.89 4.61
CA LEU A 172 12.86 -1.46 4.63
C LEU A 172 12.62 -0.30 3.66
N LEU A 173 13.61 0.60 3.52
CA LEU A 173 13.60 1.67 2.53
C LEU A 173 13.67 1.10 1.10
N LEU A 174 14.53 0.11 0.85
CA LEU A 174 14.63 -0.56 -0.45
C LEU A 174 13.31 -1.27 -0.81
N TRP A 175 12.67 -1.93 0.15
CA TRP A 175 11.34 -2.50 -0.04
C TRP A 175 10.28 -1.43 -0.35
N GLY A 176 10.28 -0.31 0.38
CA GLY A 176 9.39 0.81 0.11
C GLY A 176 9.58 1.38 -1.29
N ALA A 177 10.83 1.57 -1.71
CA ALA A 177 11.17 2.04 -3.05
C ALA A 177 10.72 1.04 -4.13
N ALA A 178 10.93 -0.26 -3.92
CA ALA A 178 10.48 -1.30 -4.84
C ALA A 178 8.94 -1.33 -4.96
N THR A 179 8.23 -1.21 -3.84
CA THR A 179 6.76 -1.13 -3.80
C THR A 179 6.23 0.12 -4.51
N SER A 180 6.86 1.29 -4.35
CA SER A 180 6.50 2.50 -5.07
C SER A 180 6.76 2.35 -6.58
N ALA A 181 7.94 1.85 -6.97
CA ALA A 181 8.29 1.62 -8.37
C ALA A 181 7.33 0.64 -9.06
N LEU A 182 6.98 -0.46 -8.40
CA LEU A 182 6.00 -1.41 -8.92
C LEU A 182 4.62 -0.76 -9.10
N SER A 183 4.19 0.08 -8.16
CA SER A 183 2.93 0.84 -8.31
C SER A 183 2.96 1.73 -9.55
N GLN A 184 4.05 2.47 -9.76
CA GLN A 184 4.21 3.34 -10.92
C GLN A 184 4.16 2.56 -12.24
N LEU A 185 4.85 1.42 -12.32
CA LEU A 185 4.81 0.56 -13.51
C LEU A 185 3.39 0.07 -13.79
N CYS A 186 2.67 -0.38 -12.76
CA CYS A 186 1.30 -0.87 -12.93
C CYS A 186 0.32 0.25 -13.32
N TRP A 187 0.39 1.41 -12.67
CA TRP A 187 -0.47 2.57 -13.00
C TRP A 187 -0.21 3.06 -14.43
N TRP A 188 1.03 3.39 -14.77
CA TRP A 188 1.37 3.86 -16.12
C TRP A 188 1.09 2.80 -17.18
N GLY A 189 1.42 1.54 -16.92
CA GLY A 189 1.12 0.44 -17.83
C GLY A 189 -0.38 0.31 -18.11
N ALA A 190 -1.22 0.37 -17.06
CA ALA A 190 -2.67 0.31 -17.22
C ALA A 190 -3.25 1.52 -17.97
N VAL A 191 -2.69 2.72 -17.76
CA VAL A 191 -3.07 3.94 -18.48
C VAL A 191 -2.71 3.84 -19.96
N VAL A 192 -1.46 3.46 -20.27
CA VAL A 192 -0.99 3.31 -21.65
C VAL A 192 -1.80 2.26 -22.40
N ILE A 193 -2.03 1.09 -21.79
CA ILE A 193 -2.86 0.05 -22.39
C ILE A 193 -4.30 0.53 -22.59
N GLY A 194 -4.86 1.25 -21.61
CA GLY A 194 -6.19 1.85 -21.73
C GLY A 194 -6.29 2.79 -22.93
N TYR A 195 -5.35 3.71 -23.08
CA TYR A 195 -5.27 4.64 -24.20
C TYR A 195 -5.12 3.91 -25.56
N LEU A 196 -4.23 2.92 -25.63
CA LEU A 196 -3.98 2.16 -26.86
C LEU A 196 -5.19 1.32 -27.28
N ASN A 197 -5.96 0.79 -26.32
CA ASN A 197 -7.18 0.03 -26.62
C ASN A 197 -8.34 0.92 -27.08
N THR A 198 -8.35 2.21 -26.74
CA THR A 198 -9.39 3.14 -27.20
C THR A 198 -9.07 3.81 -28.54
N THR A 199 -7.81 3.74 -28.99
CA THR A 199 -7.33 4.42 -30.20
C THR A 199 -7.07 3.49 -31.38
N ARG A 200 -7.21 2.18 -31.18
CA ARG A 200 -7.20 1.15 -32.22
C ARG A 200 -8.62 0.78 -32.60
#